data_AF-A0A6N7Y431-F1
#
_entry.id   AF-A0A6N7Y431-F1
#
_cell.length_a   1.000
_cell.length_b   1.000
_cell.length_c   1.000
_cell.angle_alpha   90.00
_cell.angle_beta   90.00
_cell.angle_gamma   90.00
#
_symmetry.space_group_name_H-M   'P 1'
#
loop_
_entity.id
_entity.type
_entity.pdbx_description
1 polymer ?
#
loop_
_entity_poly.entity_id
_entity_poly.type
_entity_poly.pdbx_seq_one_letter_code
_entity_poly.pdbx_strand_id
1 'polypeptide(L)'
;MKELDYLLKDLEGTEREKEYLENRFDEMSVKEQYTLEGAVKIIPIETATDLINLSEQLSKFYFYYKAIDDRSLGEYIARYKEDATDEILSFIKTEQLGREYHEDFQGVFTDTGYMLQRNSLKQIYDGTNLDKLTEGDWTVKIKVGSEDQHEGVWINLPDYELSSLEPDAMYIALDTLGISDWSEGTLLDVKCIFPNIIELKDQYETIERLIEDANNFGYVCDEQGRGKDFFIEHLESAMELEVCTRLDLALDISQNLDCYDFVPSGDNLEKYGRILAKKNGIIEVDTILGDNFDYIKYARADIEKRGLEPCQNGFIKRNEEKFYYEFSKEADSIKLSMQ
;
A
#
# COMPACT_ATOMS: atom_id res chain seq x y z
N MET A 1 2.48 14.10 16.73
CA MET A 1 2.35 15.17 15.71
C MET A 1 2.78 16.57 16.13
N LYS A 2 2.43 17.12 17.30
CA LYS A 2 2.75 18.54 17.63
C LYS A 2 4.21 18.95 17.39
N GLU A 3 5.18 18.09 17.68
CA GLU A 3 6.60 18.36 17.39
C GLU A 3 6.91 18.45 15.89
N LEU A 4 6.29 17.60 15.06
CA LEU A 4 6.39 17.66 13.60
C LEU A 4 5.71 18.90 13.02
N ASP A 5 4.57 19.32 13.60
CA ASP A 5 3.89 20.56 13.18
C ASP A 5 4.74 21.80 13.48
N TYR A 6 5.49 21.79 14.59
CA TYR A 6 6.45 22.85 14.90
C TYR A 6 7.63 22.81 13.93
N LEU A 7 8.17 21.62 13.66
CA LEU A 7 9.25 21.42 12.69
C LEU A 7 8.85 22.01 11.33
N LEU A 8 7.66 21.68 10.83
CA LEU A 8 7.17 22.12 9.51
C LEU A 8 7.05 23.65 9.36
N LYS A 9 6.65 24.35 10.43
CA LYS A 9 6.48 25.82 10.39
C LYS A 9 7.77 26.55 10.09
N ASP A 10 8.86 26.11 10.71
CA ASP A 10 10.17 26.78 10.63
C ASP A 10 11.03 26.26 9.47
N LEU A 11 10.60 25.17 8.80
CA LEU A 11 11.32 24.60 7.68
C LEU A 11 11.33 25.51 6.44
N GLU A 12 12.49 25.61 5.80
CA GLU A 12 12.63 26.22 4.48
C GLU A 12 11.99 25.32 3.42
N GLY A 13 11.07 25.88 2.63
CA GLY A 13 10.35 25.16 1.59
C GLY A 13 9.32 26.04 0.90
N THR A 14 8.87 25.61 -0.28
CA THR A 14 7.79 26.23 -1.05
C THR A 14 6.42 25.95 -0.42
N GLU A 15 5.42 26.78 -0.74
CA GLU A 15 4.04 26.56 -0.28
C GLU A 15 3.52 25.17 -0.64
N ARG A 16 3.83 24.70 -1.87
CA ARG A 16 3.39 23.39 -2.36
C ARG A 16 4.01 22.22 -1.58
N GLU A 17 5.26 22.35 -1.17
CA GLU A 17 5.92 21.33 -0.35
C GLU A 17 5.35 21.30 1.06
N LYS A 18 5.01 22.45 1.62
CA LYS A 18 4.36 22.54 2.93
C LYS A 18 2.96 21.96 2.89
N GLU A 19 2.15 22.31 1.89
CA GLU A 19 0.82 21.74 1.67
C GLU A 19 0.88 20.22 1.48
N TYR A 20 1.86 19.71 0.73
CA TYR A 20 2.09 18.27 0.60
C TYR A 20 2.36 17.62 1.95
N LEU A 21 3.25 18.20 2.76
CA LEU A 21 3.59 17.66 4.08
C LEU A 21 2.42 17.74 5.08
N GLU A 22 1.64 18.82 5.05
CA GLU A 22 0.42 18.95 5.86
C GLU A 22 -0.58 17.84 5.52
N ASN A 23 -0.90 17.67 4.23
CA ASN A 23 -1.78 16.59 3.77
C ASN A 23 -1.22 15.21 4.15
N ARG A 24 0.09 15.01 3.97
CA ARG A 24 0.75 13.75 4.34
C ARG A 24 0.57 13.48 5.83
N PHE A 25 0.80 14.45 6.71
CA PHE A 25 0.71 14.33 8.17
C PHE A 25 -0.71 14.05 8.64
N ASP A 26 -1.69 14.74 8.07
CA ASP A 26 -3.12 14.54 8.37
C ASP A 26 -3.60 13.11 8.07
N GLU A 27 -2.88 12.38 7.21
CA GLU A 27 -3.25 11.06 6.69
C GLU A 27 -2.20 9.98 6.94
N MET A 28 -1.22 10.24 7.80
CA MET A 28 -0.26 9.21 8.24
C MET A 28 -0.96 8.25 9.18
N SER A 29 -0.74 6.95 8.96
CA SER A 29 -1.09 5.95 9.96
C SER A 29 -0.33 6.16 11.27
N VAL A 30 -0.84 5.64 12.37
CA VAL A 30 -0.19 5.76 13.70
C VAL A 30 1.27 5.32 13.64
N LYS A 31 1.53 4.17 13.01
CA LYS A 31 2.88 3.64 12.87
C LYS A 31 3.78 4.55 12.04
N GLU A 32 3.27 5.11 10.94
CA GLU A 32 4.02 6.07 10.13
C GLU A 32 4.38 7.32 10.94
N GLN A 33 3.44 7.85 11.73
CA GLN A 33 3.69 9.01 12.59
C GLN A 33 4.82 8.73 13.58
N TYR A 34 4.73 7.61 14.32
CA TYR A 34 5.77 7.22 15.28
C TYR A 34 7.12 6.95 14.59
N THR A 35 7.08 6.37 13.39
CA THR A 35 8.28 6.13 12.59
C THR A 35 8.93 7.44 12.19
N LEU A 36 8.16 8.40 11.69
CA LEU A 36 8.65 9.72 11.31
C LEU A 36 9.22 10.49 12.51
N GLU A 37 8.50 10.49 13.65
CA GLU A 37 8.95 11.14 14.89
C GLU A 37 10.30 10.61 15.40
N GLY A 38 10.56 9.31 15.27
CA GLY A 38 11.88 8.74 15.55
C GLY A 38 12.91 9.04 14.47
N ALA A 39 12.51 8.97 13.21
CA ALA A 39 13.43 9.11 12.08
C ALA A 39 14.02 10.53 11.97
N VAL A 40 13.25 11.58 12.29
CA VAL A 40 13.76 12.98 12.31
C VAL A 40 14.80 13.22 13.40
N LYS A 41 14.94 12.32 14.39
CA LYS A 41 16.02 12.37 15.39
C LYS A 41 17.31 11.70 14.91
N ILE A 42 17.22 10.85 13.89
CA ILE A 42 18.36 10.14 13.28
C ILE A 42 18.87 10.92 12.06
N ILE A 43 17.96 11.40 11.23
CA ILE A 43 18.27 12.10 9.98
C ILE A 43 18.12 13.60 10.20
N PRO A 44 19.17 14.41 9.94
CA PRO A 44 19.05 15.86 10.00
C PRO A 44 18.06 16.34 8.93
N ILE A 45 17.10 17.16 9.34
CA ILE A 45 16.12 17.81 8.47
C ILE A 45 16.41 19.31 8.45
N GLU A 46 16.80 19.83 7.29
CA GLU A 46 17.08 21.27 7.12
C GLU A 46 16.00 21.95 6.25
N THR A 47 15.41 21.20 5.33
CA THR A 47 14.46 21.71 4.33
C THR A 47 13.22 20.82 4.19
N ALA A 48 12.16 21.34 3.57
CA ALA A 48 10.97 20.58 3.22
C ALA A 48 11.30 19.41 2.28
N THR A 49 12.28 19.59 1.39
CA THR A 49 12.78 18.50 0.54
C THR A 49 13.29 17.32 1.36
N ASP A 50 14.04 17.57 2.45
CA ASP A 50 14.57 16.51 3.30
C ASP A 50 13.43 15.76 3.99
N LEU A 51 12.44 16.50 4.51
CA LEU A 51 11.30 15.92 5.21
C LEU A 51 10.39 15.12 4.29
N ILE A 52 10.16 15.60 3.06
CA ILE A 52 9.41 14.87 2.03
C ILE A 52 10.12 13.57 1.70
N ASN A 53 11.42 13.63 1.37
CA ASN A 53 12.20 12.43 1.07
C ASN A 53 12.20 11.43 2.23
N LEU A 54 12.22 11.90 3.48
CA LEU A 54 12.12 11.06 4.66
C LEU A 54 10.74 10.40 4.80
N SER A 55 9.67 11.20 4.69
CA SER A 55 8.27 10.75 4.86
C SER A 55 7.81 9.72 3.84
N GLU A 56 8.43 9.71 2.65
CA GLU A 56 8.19 8.73 1.59
C GLU A 56 9.02 7.44 1.75
N GLN A 57 9.95 7.39 2.71
CA GLN A 57 10.91 6.29 2.85
C GLN A 57 10.92 5.71 4.27
N LEU A 58 9.79 5.77 4.99
CA LEU A 58 9.68 5.25 6.35
C LEU A 58 9.96 3.74 6.45
N SER A 59 9.75 2.98 5.37
CA SER A 59 10.13 1.55 5.28
C SER A 59 11.66 1.30 5.34
N LYS A 60 12.47 2.36 5.32
CA LYS A 60 13.93 2.30 5.55
C LYS A 60 14.30 2.31 7.03
N PHE A 61 13.32 2.32 7.93
CA PHE A 61 13.52 2.27 9.38
C PHE A 61 12.86 1.04 9.98
N TYR A 62 13.43 0.54 11.07
CA TYR A 62 12.74 -0.37 11.97
C TYR A 62 12.23 0.41 13.17
N PHE A 63 10.96 0.18 13.50
CA PHE A 63 10.31 0.77 14.66
C PHE A 63 9.91 -0.34 15.62
N TYR A 64 10.48 -0.34 16.83
CA TYR A 64 10.15 -1.29 17.88
C TYR A 64 9.20 -0.63 18.86
N TYR A 65 7.91 -0.94 18.72
CA TYR A 65 6.85 -0.31 19.48
C TYR A 65 6.97 -0.57 20.99
N LYS A 66 6.76 0.47 21.81
CA LYS A 66 6.87 0.47 23.28
C LYS A 66 8.25 0.14 23.86
N ALA A 67 9.29 -0.01 23.04
CA ALA A 67 10.68 -0.08 23.48
C ALA A 67 11.23 1.33 23.77
N ILE A 68 10.88 1.91 24.91
CA ILE A 68 11.18 3.32 25.25
C ILE A 68 12.44 3.51 26.12
N ASP A 69 13.02 2.41 26.60
CA ASP A 69 14.24 2.38 27.40
C ASP A 69 15.01 1.07 27.20
N ASP A 70 16.23 0.95 27.75
CA ASP A 70 17.05 -0.25 27.65
C ASP A 70 16.31 -1.52 28.12
N ARG A 71 15.43 -1.40 29.12
CA ARG A 71 14.71 -2.55 29.67
C ARG A 71 13.65 -3.07 28.72
N SER A 72 12.78 -2.18 28.25
CA SER A 72 11.70 -2.48 27.30
C SER A 72 12.26 -2.87 25.93
N LEU A 73 13.38 -2.28 25.50
CA LEU A 73 14.11 -2.72 24.31
C LEU A 73 14.63 -4.15 24.46
N GLY A 74 15.26 -4.48 25.59
CA GLY A 74 15.74 -5.84 25.81
C GLY A 74 14.60 -6.87 25.88
N GLU A 75 13.45 -6.50 26.47
CA GLU A 75 12.26 -7.35 26.42
C GLU A 75 11.73 -7.52 24.98
N TYR A 76 11.66 -6.44 24.20
CA TYR A 76 11.24 -6.48 22.79
C TYR A 76 12.12 -7.41 21.98
N ILE A 77 13.45 -7.27 22.08
CA ILE A 77 14.41 -8.11 21.35
C ILE A 77 14.26 -9.57 21.76
N ALA A 78 14.25 -9.84 23.07
CA ALA A 78 14.11 -11.20 23.56
C ALA A 78 12.80 -11.85 23.06
N ARG A 79 11.68 -11.14 23.14
CA ARG A 79 10.36 -11.66 22.79
C ARG A 79 10.17 -11.85 21.29
N TYR A 80 10.50 -10.82 20.51
CA TYR A 80 10.09 -10.74 19.11
C TYR A 80 11.20 -10.99 18.09
N LYS A 81 12.48 -10.90 18.50
CA LYS A 81 13.63 -11.17 17.61
C LYS A 81 14.29 -12.51 17.92
N GLU A 82 14.21 -12.95 19.17
CA GLU A 82 14.85 -14.19 19.66
C GLU A 82 13.82 -15.25 20.13
N ASP A 83 12.51 -15.00 19.92
CA ASP A 83 11.41 -15.91 20.23
C ASP A 83 11.39 -16.44 21.69
N ALA A 84 11.85 -15.64 22.64
CA ALA A 84 11.86 -16.03 24.05
C ALA A 84 10.43 -16.12 24.60
N THR A 85 10.10 -17.25 25.21
CA THR A 85 8.82 -17.46 25.90
C THR A 85 8.74 -16.64 27.19
N ASP A 86 7.53 -16.40 27.70
CA ASP A 86 7.33 -15.72 29.00
C ASP A 86 8.07 -16.40 30.16
N GLU A 87 8.20 -17.72 30.11
CA GLU A 87 8.98 -18.47 31.10
C GLU A 87 10.47 -18.10 31.03
N ILE A 88 11.05 -18.06 29.82
CA ILE A 88 12.46 -17.71 29.61
C ILE A 88 12.72 -16.24 29.90
N LEU A 89 11.80 -15.34 29.51
CA LEU A 89 11.92 -13.90 29.73
C LEU A 89 12.19 -13.53 31.19
N SER A 90 11.61 -14.28 32.14
CA SER A 90 11.85 -14.09 33.58
C SER A 90 13.31 -14.31 34.02
N PHE A 91 14.10 -15.04 33.22
CA PHE A 91 15.52 -15.31 33.45
C PHE A 91 16.44 -14.42 32.59
N ILE A 92 15.89 -13.65 31.66
CA ILE A 92 16.65 -12.72 30.82
C ILE A 92 16.88 -11.42 31.57
N LYS A 93 18.12 -10.94 31.57
CA LYS A 93 18.47 -9.61 32.07
C LYS A 93 18.12 -8.57 31.02
N THR A 94 16.84 -8.26 30.86
CA THR A 94 16.32 -7.41 29.77
C THR A 94 17.02 -6.06 29.70
N GLU A 95 17.21 -5.36 30.82
CA GLU A 95 17.94 -4.07 30.84
C GLU A 95 19.40 -4.18 30.34
N GLN A 96 20.09 -5.29 30.62
CA GLN A 96 21.44 -5.51 30.10
C GLN A 96 21.39 -5.81 28.59
N LEU A 97 20.49 -6.70 28.16
CA LEU A 97 20.33 -7.07 26.76
C LEU A 97 20.00 -5.85 25.89
N GLY A 98 19.05 -5.02 26.31
CA GLY A 98 18.67 -3.85 25.53
C GLY A 98 19.75 -2.78 25.52
N ARG A 99 20.54 -2.61 26.60
CA ARG A 99 21.71 -1.73 26.57
C ARG A 99 22.75 -2.20 25.57
N GLU A 100 23.10 -3.49 25.60
CA GLU A 100 24.06 -4.08 24.66
C GLU A 100 23.57 -3.89 23.21
N TYR A 101 22.30 -4.17 22.96
CA TYR A 101 21.68 -3.95 21.66
C TYR A 101 21.72 -2.46 21.24
N HIS A 102 21.39 -1.55 22.16
CA HIS A 102 21.42 -0.11 21.89
C HIS A 102 22.82 0.39 21.55
N GLU A 103 23.84 -0.08 22.27
CA GLU A 103 25.24 0.26 22.04
C GLU A 103 25.74 -0.26 20.67
N ASP A 104 25.33 -1.46 20.27
CA ASP A 104 25.74 -2.09 19.02
C ASP A 104 25.09 -1.44 17.78
N PHE A 105 23.79 -1.08 17.87
CA PHE A 105 23.02 -0.61 16.72
C PHE A 105 22.82 0.92 16.67
N GLN A 106 23.07 1.62 17.78
CA GLN A 106 23.05 3.09 17.87
C GLN A 106 21.75 3.76 17.38
N GLY A 107 20.61 3.11 17.61
CA GLY A 107 19.28 3.70 17.39
C GLY A 107 18.89 4.76 18.42
N VAL A 108 17.66 5.26 18.30
CA VAL A 108 17.14 6.35 19.12
C VAL A 108 15.86 5.94 19.84
N PHE A 109 15.78 6.27 21.14
CA PHE A 109 14.54 6.14 21.91
C PHE A 109 13.62 7.34 21.69
N THR A 110 12.32 7.07 21.57
CA THR A 110 11.22 8.05 21.58
C THR A 110 10.26 7.71 22.71
N ASP A 111 9.23 8.53 22.90
CA ASP A 111 8.17 8.26 23.88
C ASP A 111 7.28 7.07 23.47
N THR A 112 7.39 6.60 22.22
CA THR A 112 6.54 5.57 21.62
C THR A 112 7.29 4.30 21.25
N GLY A 113 8.63 4.32 21.19
CA GLY A 113 9.43 3.14 20.94
C GLY A 113 10.89 3.43 20.60
N TYR A 114 11.51 2.45 19.94
CA TYR A 114 12.92 2.50 19.54
C TYR A 114 13.05 2.52 18.02
N MET A 115 13.88 3.43 17.49
CA MET A 115 14.05 3.65 16.07
C MET A 115 15.44 3.25 15.59
N LEU A 116 15.51 2.53 14.47
CA LEU A 116 16.74 2.17 13.79
C LEU A 116 16.67 2.47 12.31
N GLN A 117 17.72 3.09 11.76
CA GLN A 117 17.85 3.18 10.31
C GLN A 117 18.39 1.86 9.75
N ARG A 118 17.61 1.24 8.85
CA ARG A 118 17.98 0.00 8.18
C ARG A 118 18.85 0.25 6.95
N ASN A 119 18.53 1.29 6.18
CA ASN A 119 19.14 1.58 4.90
C ASN A 119 19.32 3.08 4.70
N SER A 120 20.30 3.48 3.89
CA SER A 120 20.47 4.87 3.47
C SER A 120 19.27 5.34 2.65
N LEU A 121 18.84 6.58 2.90
CA LEU A 121 17.81 7.24 2.10
C LEU A 121 18.34 7.60 0.71
N LYS A 122 17.41 7.72 -0.24
CA LYS A 122 17.69 8.24 -1.58
C LYS A 122 16.95 9.55 -1.78
N GLN A 123 17.47 10.41 -2.65
CA GLN A 123 16.71 11.56 -3.12
C GLN A 123 15.71 11.09 -4.19
N ILE A 124 14.46 10.89 -3.78
CA ILE A 124 13.33 10.54 -4.66
C ILE A 124 12.53 11.77 -5.08
N TYR A 125 12.48 12.79 -4.23
CA TYR A 125 11.93 14.10 -4.54
C TYR A 125 13.05 15.08 -4.88
N ASP A 126 12.96 15.70 -6.07
CA ASP A 126 13.99 16.57 -6.64
C ASP A 126 13.59 18.05 -6.75
N GLY A 127 12.45 18.42 -6.17
CA GLY A 127 11.89 19.77 -6.29
C GLY A 127 10.83 19.91 -7.39
N THR A 128 10.65 18.90 -8.26
CA THR A 128 9.81 19.03 -9.46
C THR A 128 8.74 17.95 -9.62
N ASN A 129 8.81 16.87 -8.83
CA ASN A 129 8.05 15.65 -9.05
C ASN A 129 7.11 15.25 -7.89
N LEU A 130 6.56 16.22 -7.14
CA LEU A 130 5.59 15.95 -6.07
C LEU A 130 4.40 15.10 -6.55
N ASP A 131 3.94 15.32 -7.78
CA ASP A 131 2.84 14.59 -8.42
C ASP A 131 3.12 13.10 -8.67
N LYS A 132 4.37 12.66 -8.48
CA LYS A 132 4.80 11.27 -8.68
C LYS A 132 5.09 10.54 -7.37
N LEU A 133 4.96 11.22 -6.23
CA LEU A 133 5.14 10.61 -4.91
C LEU A 133 3.87 9.84 -4.54
N THR A 134 4.02 8.80 -3.72
CA THR A 134 2.93 7.86 -3.43
C THR A 134 2.28 8.10 -2.08
N GLU A 135 2.85 8.99 -1.26
CA GLU A 135 2.40 9.28 0.11
C GLU A 135 2.38 8.01 0.99
N GLY A 136 3.31 7.09 0.71
CA GLY A 136 3.42 5.77 1.34
C GLY A 136 2.96 4.60 0.46
N ASP A 137 2.99 3.40 1.03
CA ASP A 137 2.56 2.15 0.39
C ASP A 137 1.19 1.74 0.94
N TRP A 138 0.11 2.05 0.23
CA TRP A 138 -1.27 1.71 0.63
C TRP A 138 -2.19 1.56 -0.58
N THR A 139 -3.17 0.66 -0.48
CA THR A 139 -4.27 0.51 -1.45
C THR A 139 -5.58 1.07 -0.90
N VAL A 140 -5.82 0.84 0.39
CA VAL A 140 -6.96 1.40 1.14
C VAL A 140 -6.43 2.02 2.43
N LYS A 141 -6.98 3.18 2.79
CA LYS A 141 -6.79 3.78 4.13
C LYS A 141 -8.12 3.83 4.84
N ILE A 142 -8.13 3.48 6.12
CA ILE A 142 -9.30 3.66 6.99
C ILE A 142 -8.94 4.58 8.14
N LYS A 143 -9.89 5.43 8.53
CA LYS A 143 -9.81 6.22 9.75
C LYS A 143 -10.81 5.67 10.75
N VAL A 144 -10.32 5.18 11.89
CA VAL A 144 -11.16 4.60 12.94
C VAL A 144 -11.04 5.47 14.19
N GLY A 145 -12.17 5.81 14.80
CA GLY A 145 -12.25 6.48 16.10
C GLY A 145 -12.73 5.55 17.21
N SER A 146 -12.58 5.97 18.45
CA SER A 146 -13.11 5.29 19.64
C SER A 146 -13.81 6.29 20.57
N GLU A 147 -14.35 5.80 21.70
CA GLU A 147 -14.94 6.65 22.74
C GLU A 147 -13.91 7.62 23.33
N ASP A 148 -12.66 7.19 23.52
CA ASP A 148 -11.60 8.04 24.06
C ASP A 148 -10.85 8.83 22.97
N GLN A 149 -10.93 8.39 21.70
CA GLN A 149 -10.23 8.98 20.56
C GLN A 149 -11.20 9.32 19.41
N HIS A 150 -11.98 10.39 19.60
CA HIS A 150 -13.02 10.79 18.63
C HIS A 150 -12.47 11.32 17.29
N GLU A 151 -11.28 11.92 17.27
CA GLU A 151 -10.64 12.37 16.02
C GLU A 151 -10.21 11.19 15.14
N GLY A 152 -10.02 10.03 15.77
CA GLY A 152 -9.60 8.78 15.17
C GLY A 152 -8.19 8.77 14.63
N VAL A 153 -7.75 7.58 14.25
CA VAL A 153 -6.41 7.32 13.72
C VAL A 153 -6.51 6.66 12.35
N TRP A 154 -5.52 6.93 11.51
CA TRP A 154 -5.41 6.30 10.20
C TRP A 154 -4.70 4.95 10.29
N ILE A 155 -5.12 4.04 9.42
CA ILE A 155 -4.52 2.73 9.20
C ILE A 155 -4.39 2.55 7.68
N ASN A 156 -3.20 2.14 7.24
CA ASN A 156 -2.91 1.82 5.84
C ASN A 156 -3.08 0.31 5.63
N LEU A 157 -3.74 -0.07 4.55
CA LEU A 157 -3.95 -1.46 4.16
C LEU A 157 -3.38 -1.69 2.74
N PRO A 158 -2.70 -2.82 2.51
CA PRO A 158 -2.62 -3.97 3.41
C PRO A 158 -1.56 -3.82 4.51
N ASP A 159 -1.75 -4.50 5.64
CA ASP A 159 -0.75 -4.60 6.71
C ASP A 159 0.20 -5.78 6.43
N TYR A 160 1.38 -5.51 5.90
CA TYR A 160 2.35 -6.56 5.54
C TYR A 160 3.03 -7.24 6.74
N GLU A 161 2.80 -6.76 7.96
CA GLU A 161 3.42 -7.28 9.17
C GLU A 161 2.51 -8.19 9.99
N LEU A 162 1.29 -8.44 9.49
CA LEU A 162 0.28 -9.36 10.05
C LEU A 162 0.80 -10.75 10.41
N SER A 163 1.78 -11.27 9.67
CA SER A 163 2.37 -12.59 9.93
C SER A 163 3.60 -12.56 10.86
N SER A 164 4.03 -11.38 11.28
CA SER A 164 5.13 -11.23 12.23
C SER A 164 4.65 -11.46 13.66
N LEU A 165 5.55 -11.86 14.56
CA LEU A 165 5.26 -11.86 15.99
C LEU A 165 5.36 -10.45 16.59
N GLU A 166 5.82 -9.47 15.81
CA GLU A 166 5.99 -8.09 16.24
C GLU A 166 4.65 -7.33 16.24
N PRO A 167 4.53 -6.26 17.04
CA PRO A 167 3.40 -5.34 16.95
C PRO A 167 3.26 -4.74 15.54
N ASP A 168 2.26 -5.22 14.80
CA ASP A 168 1.93 -4.73 13.46
C ASP A 168 1.20 -3.37 13.50
N ALA A 169 0.89 -2.81 12.33
CA ALA A 169 0.26 -1.48 12.26
C ALA A 169 -1.15 -1.48 12.86
N MET A 170 -1.89 -2.59 12.69
CA MET A 170 -3.22 -2.76 13.26
C MET A 170 -3.22 -2.85 14.78
N TYR A 171 -2.31 -3.63 15.38
CA TYR A 171 -2.14 -3.72 16.83
C TYR A 171 -1.79 -2.35 17.42
N ILE A 172 -0.87 -1.61 16.79
CA ILE A 172 -0.49 -0.26 17.23
C ILE A 172 -1.70 0.69 17.19
N ALA A 173 -2.53 0.58 16.16
CA ALA A 173 -3.74 1.39 16.03
C ALA A 173 -4.79 1.06 17.11
N LEU A 174 -5.07 -0.23 17.36
CA LEU A 174 -5.98 -0.67 18.44
C LEU A 174 -5.52 -0.15 19.81
N ASP A 175 -4.23 -0.32 20.13
CA ASP A 175 -3.65 0.15 21.40
C ASP A 175 -3.74 1.66 21.55
N THR A 176 -3.52 2.41 20.45
CA THR A 176 -3.62 3.88 20.43
C THR A 176 -5.06 4.36 20.57
N LEU A 177 -6.01 3.62 20.00
CA LEU A 177 -7.45 3.87 20.16
C LEU A 177 -7.97 3.46 21.54
N GLY A 178 -7.21 2.66 22.31
CA GLY A 178 -7.62 2.15 23.61
C GLY A 178 -8.70 1.08 23.54
N ILE A 179 -8.85 0.41 22.39
CA ILE A 179 -9.86 -0.63 22.15
C ILE A 179 -9.19 -2.00 21.98
N SER A 180 -9.92 -3.06 22.32
CA SER A 180 -9.40 -4.44 22.20
C SER A 180 -9.80 -5.13 20.91
N ASP A 181 -10.83 -4.61 20.24
CA ASP A 181 -11.44 -5.19 19.05
C ASP A 181 -12.01 -4.07 18.17
N TRP A 182 -12.02 -4.27 16.85
CA TRP A 182 -12.49 -3.26 15.89
C TRP A 182 -13.98 -2.95 16.02
N SER A 183 -14.78 -3.84 16.61
CA SER A 183 -16.20 -3.65 16.83
C SER A 183 -16.51 -2.58 17.90
N GLU A 184 -15.52 -2.22 18.71
CA GLU A 184 -15.57 -1.09 19.66
C GLU A 184 -15.27 0.26 18.95
N GLY A 185 -14.76 0.22 17.72
CA GLY A 185 -14.40 1.39 16.94
C GLY A 185 -15.56 1.95 16.10
N THR A 186 -15.37 3.16 15.60
CA THR A 186 -16.27 3.81 14.64
C THR A 186 -15.50 4.20 13.39
N LEU A 187 -15.96 3.75 12.22
CA LEU A 187 -15.39 4.11 10.94
C LEU A 187 -15.70 5.59 10.64
N LEU A 188 -14.67 6.43 10.63
CA LEU A 188 -14.79 7.87 10.39
C LEU A 188 -14.63 8.20 8.92
N ASP A 189 -13.63 7.61 8.27
CA ASP A 189 -13.31 7.88 6.86
C ASP A 189 -12.67 6.66 6.18
N VAL A 190 -12.76 6.59 4.86
CA VAL A 190 -12.13 5.55 4.04
C VAL A 190 -11.67 6.13 2.71
N LYS A 191 -10.46 5.79 2.29
CA LYS A 191 -9.89 6.14 0.99
C LYS A 191 -9.40 4.91 0.26
N CYS A 192 -9.45 4.96 -1.07
CA CYS A 192 -8.89 3.93 -1.93
C CYS A 192 -8.11 4.59 -3.07
N ILE A 193 -7.00 3.98 -3.48
CA ILE A 193 -6.23 4.46 -4.65
C ILE A 193 -7.01 4.33 -5.96
N PHE A 194 -8.00 3.43 -6.01
CA PHE A 194 -8.86 3.24 -7.18
C PHE A 194 -10.10 4.15 -7.09
N PRO A 195 -10.17 5.23 -7.90
CA PRO A 195 -11.19 6.27 -7.74
C PRO A 195 -12.61 5.81 -8.11
N ASN A 196 -12.74 4.70 -8.84
CA ASN A 196 -14.04 4.12 -9.17
C ASN A 196 -14.69 3.39 -7.99
N ILE A 197 -13.92 3.02 -6.95
CA ILE A 197 -14.47 2.48 -5.71
C ILE A 197 -15.01 3.64 -4.87
N ILE A 198 -16.33 3.78 -4.83
CA ILE A 198 -17.01 4.93 -4.21
C ILE A 198 -17.89 4.51 -3.03
N GLU A 199 -18.18 5.42 -2.11
CA GLU A 199 -19.02 5.16 -0.94
C GLU A 199 -18.50 3.98 -0.08
N LEU A 200 -17.18 3.74 -0.09
CA LEU A 200 -16.56 2.55 0.51
C LEU A 200 -16.89 2.38 2.00
N LYS A 201 -17.04 3.50 2.72
CA LYS A 201 -17.47 3.53 4.12
C LYS A 201 -18.81 2.82 4.37
N ASP A 202 -19.72 2.86 3.39
CA ASP A 202 -21.08 2.33 3.50
C ASP A 202 -21.23 0.94 2.85
N GLN A 203 -20.14 0.38 2.26
CA GLN A 203 -20.19 -0.90 1.55
C GLN A 203 -20.18 -2.13 2.49
N TYR A 204 -19.75 -1.94 3.73
CA TYR A 204 -19.48 -3.01 4.70
C TYR A 204 -20.31 -2.82 5.97
N GLU A 205 -20.79 -3.93 6.52
CA GLU A 205 -21.55 -3.94 7.78
C GLU A 205 -20.64 -3.75 9.01
N THR A 206 -19.38 -4.17 8.91
CA THR A 206 -18.41 -4.12 10.02
C THR A 206 -17.03 -3.68 9.53
N ILE A 207 -16.23 -3.11 10.44
CA ILE A 207 -14.86 -2.64 10.15
C ILE A 207 -13.94 -3.82 9.84
N GLU A 208 -14.11 -4.94 10.54
CA GLU A 208 -13.30 -6.17 10.36
C GLU A 208 -13.41 -6.70 8.94
N ARG A 209 -14.63 -6.75 8.38
CA ARG A 209 -14.83 -7.23 7.02
C ARG A 209 -14.23 -6.28 5.98
N LEU A 210 -14.32 -4.97 6.21
CA LEU A 210 -13.63 -3.99 5.37
C LEU A 210 -12.11 -4.18 5.44
N ILE A 211 -11.55 -4.37 6.65
CA ILE A 211 -10.12 -4.62 6.84
C ILE A 211 -9.67 -5.90 6.12
N GLU A 212 -10.44 -6.98 6.21
CA GLU A 212 -10.15 -8.25 5.54
C GLU A 212 -10.09 -8.08 4.02
N ASP A 213 -11.15 -7.53 3.41
CA ASP A 213 -11.23 -7.36 1.96
C ASP A 213 -10.21 -6.32 1.45
N ALA A 214 -9.94 -5.26 2.21
CA ALA A 214 -8.91 -4.28 1.88
C ALA A 214 -7.48 -4.85 1.97
N ASN A 215 -7.19 -5.69 2.97
CA ASN A 215 -5.92 -6.41 3.04
C ASN A 215 -5.76 -7.35 1.83
N ASN A 216 -6.76 -8.20 1.58
CA ASN A 216 -6.74 -9.16 0.48
C ASN A 216 -6.56 -8.45 -0.87
N PHE A 217 -7.29 -7.36 -1.10
CA PHE A 217 -7.18 -6.58 -2.33
C PHE A 217 -5.81 -5.92 -2.48
N GLY A 218 -5.29 -5.33 -1.40
CA GLY A 218 -3.94 -4.78 -1.37
C GLY A 218 -2.87 -5.81 -1.74
N TYR A 219 -2.88 -6.98 -1.11
CA TYR A 219 -1.94 -8.06 -1.43
C TYR A 219 -2.05 -8.50 -2.89
N VAL A 220 -3.27 -8.62 -3.43
CA VAL A 220 -3.44 -8.97 -4.85
C VAL A 220 -2.81 -7.90 -5.75
N CYS A 221 -2.99 -6.62 -5.44
CA CYS A 221 -2.39 -5.51 -6.20
C CYS A 221 -0.86 -5.59 -6.24
N ASP A 222 -0.22 -5.95 -5.11
CA ASP A 222 1.24 -6.08 -5.05
C ASP A 222 1.78 -7.37 -5.65
N GLU A 223 1.17 -8.51 -5.33
CA GLU A 223 1.65 -9.82 -5.74
C GLU A 223 1.43 -10.05 -7.24
N GLN A 224 0.23 -9.74 -7.75
CA GLN A 224 -0.08 -9.94 -9.16
C GLN A 224 0.52 -8.85 -10.06
N GLY A 225 0.82 -7.67 -9.49
CA GLY A 225 1.67 -6.66 -10.14
C GLY A 225 3.12 -7.13 -10.33
N ARG A 226 3.62 -8.00 -9.44
CA ARG A 226 4.98 -8.56 -9.50
C ARG A 226 5.07 -9.74 -10.45
N GLY A 227 4.99 -9.47 -11.75
CA GLY A 227 5.36 -10.43 -12.80
C GLY A 227 4.39 -10.55 -13.96
N LYS A 228 3.17 -9.97 -13.85
CA LYS A 228 2.24 -9.83 -14.98
C LYS A 228 2.40 -8.42 -15.56
N ASP A 229 2.85 -8.35 -16.82
CA ASP A 229 2.94 -7.08 -17.52
C ASP A 229 1.56 -6.41 -17.57
N PHE A 230 1.51 -5.11 -17.24
CA PHE A 230 0.31 -4.27 -17.31
C PHE A 230 -0.82 -4.70 -16.36
N PHE A 231 -0.49 -5.29 -15.20
CA PHE A 231 -1.49 -5.80 -14.26
C PHE A 231 -2.49 -4.72 -13.81
N ILE A 232 -2.01 -3.57 -13.35
CA ILE A 232 -2.89 -2.50 -12.84
C ILE A 232 -3.75 -1.95 -13.97
N GLU A 233 -3.18 -1.69 -15.14
CA GLU A 233 -3.93 -1.21 -16.30
C GLU A 233 -5.02 -2.22 -16.73
N HIS A 234 -4.73 -3.52 -16.64
CA HIS A 234 -5.69 -4.58 -16.91
C HIS A 234 -6.81 -4.60 -15.86
N LEU A 235 -6.46 -4.54 -14.58
CA LEU A 235 -7.42 -4.51 -13.48
C LEU A 235 -8.36 -3.30 -13.57
N GLU A 236 -7.83 -2.10 -13.76
CA GLU A 236 -8.63 -0.89 -13.92
C GLU A 236 -9.55 -0.97 -15.14
N SER A 237 -9.07 -1.52 -16.26
CA SER A 237 -9.88 -1.69 -17.47
C SER A 237 -11.01 -2.72 -17.26
N ALA A 238 -10.74 -3.79 -16.50
CA ALA A 238 -11.75 -4.78 -16.15
C ALA A 238 -12.80 -4.20 -15.19
N MET A 239 -12.36 -3.40 -14.21
CA MET A 239 -13.25 -2.68 -13.30
C MET A 239 -14.11 -1.65 -14.05
N GLU A 240 -13.56 -0.94 -15.04
CA GLU A 240 -14.33 -0.05 -15.92
C GLU A 240 -15.39 -0.83 -16.71
N LEU A 241 -15.00 -1.95 -17.33
CA LEU A 241 -15.91 -2.78 -18.14
C LEU A 241 -17.08 -3.33 -17.32
N GLU A 242 -16.82 -3.76 -16.09
CA GLU A 242 -17.85 -4.29 -15.16
C GLU A 242 -18.59 -3.19 -14.40
N VAL A 243 -18.28 -1.91 -14.64
CA VAL A 243 -18.84 -0.75 -13.91
C VAL A 243 -18.68 -0.94 -12.39
N CYS A 244 -17.51 -1.42 -11.99
CA CYS A 244 -17.21 -1.79 -10.62
C CYS A 244 -17.09 -0.55 -9.74
N THR A 245 -17.98 -0.44 -8.76
CA THR A 245 -17.94 0.62 -7.73
C THR A 245 -17.65 0.11 -6.33
N ARG A 246 -17.51 -1.20 -6.16
CA ARG A 246 -17.36 -1.87 -4.86
C ARG A 246 -16.01 -2.55 -4.70
N LEU A 247 -15.50 -2.56 -3.47
CA LEU A 247 -14.22 -3.21 -3.15
C LEU A 247 -14.31 -4.74 -3.23
N ASP A 248 -15.40 -5.33 -2.76
CA ASP A 248 -15.61 -6.79 -2.84
C ASP A 248 -15.63 -7.28 -4.30
N LEU A 249 -16.28 -6.54 -5.20
CA LEU A 249 -16.30 -6.86 -6.63
C LEU A 249 -14.93 -6.60 -7.27
N ALA A 250 -14.20 -5.56 -6.85
CA ALA A 250 -12.83 -5.33 -7.34
C ALA A 250 -11.91 -6.49 -6.98
N LEU A 251 -12.09 -7.08 -5.80
CA LEU A 251 -11.37 -8.27 -5.35
C LEU A 251 -11.73 -9.51 -6.18
N ASP A 252 -13.03 -9.74 -6.49
CA ASP A 252 -13.41 -10.80 -7.42
C ASP A 252 -12.79 -10.56 -8.82
N ILE A 253 -12.84 -9.34 -9.34
CA ILE A 253 -12.29 -9.00 -10.66
C ILE A 253 -10.79 -9.26 -10.72
N SER A 254 -10.04 -8.87 -9.68
CA SER A 254 -8.59 -9.05 -9.65
C SER A 254 -8.18 -10.53 -9.65
N GLN A 255 -9.02 -11.42 -9.10
CA GLN A 255 -8.80 -12.87 -9.14
C GLN A 255 -9.30 -13.53 -10.44
N ASN A 256 -10.12 -12.81 -11.22
CA ASN A 256 -10.73 -13.30 -12.45
C ASN A 256 -10.22 -12.55 -13.70
N LEU A 257 -9.02 -11.96 -13.67
CA LEU A 257 -8.51 -11.19 -14.82
C LEU A 257 -8.35 -12.02 -16.10
N ASP A 258 -8.25 -13.35 -16.00
CA ASP A 258 -8.21 -14.21 -17.18
C ASP A 258 -9.57 -14.32 -17.90
N CYS A 259 -10.65 -13.80 -17.31
CA CYS A 259 -11.95 -13.60 -17.96
C CYS A 259 -11.98 -12.44 -18.98
N TYR A 260 -10.87 -11.72 -19.12
CA TYR A 260 -10.79 -10.56 -19.99
C TYR A 260 -9.58 -10.67 -20.92
N ASP A 261 -9.83 -10.43 -22.19
CA ASP A 261 -8.78 -10.14 -23.16
C ASP A 261 -8.40 -8.67 -23.06
N PHE A 262 -7.13 -8.38 -22.76
CA PHE A 262 -6.63 -7.01 -22.60
C PHE A 262 -5.40 -6.70 -23.45
N VAL A 263 -5.32 -5.43 -23.89
CA VAL A 263 -4.15 -4.82 -24.54
C VAL A 263 -3.98 -3.40 -24.00
N PRO A 264 -2.80 -3.01 -23.48
CA PRO A 264 -2.57 -1.65 -23.01
C PRO A 264 -2.51 -0.64 -24.18
N SER A 265 -2.82 0.62 -23.89
CA SER A 265 -2.72 1.72 -24.87
C SER A 265 -1.42 2.52 -24.73
N GLY A 266 -1.29 3.60 -25.51
CA GLY A 266 -0.20 4.58 -25.40
C GLY A 266 1.19 3.98 -25.61
N ASP A 267 2.13 4.43 -24.77
CA ASP A 267 3.55 4.06 -24.84
C ASP A 267 3.79 2.56 -24.56
N ASN A 268 2.82 1.87 -23.96
CA ASN A 268 2.88 0.44 -23.64
C ASN A 268 2.55 -0.46 -24.85
N LEU A 269 1.96 0.09 -25.92
CA LEU A 269 1.49 -0.71 -27.06
C LEU A 269 2.64 -1.38 -27.83
N GLU A 270 3.79 -0.72 -27.95
CA GLU A 270 4.97 -1.34 -28.56
C GLU A 270 5.52 -2.50 -27.72
N LYS A 271 5.64 -2.30 -26.40
CA LYS A 271 6.07 -3.34 -25.46
C LYS A 271 5.14 -4.56 -25.53
N TYR A 272 3.83 -4.32 -25.55
CA TYR A 272 2.84 -5.38 -25.76
C TYR A 272 3.06 -6.12 -27.09
N GLY A 273 3.22 -5.39 -28.19
CA GLY A 273 3.48 -5.97 -29.51
C GLY A 273 4.72 -6.86 -29.54
N ARG A 274 5.79 -6.46 -28.84
CA ARG A 274 7.02 -7.27 -28.69
C ARG A 274 6.76 -8.57 -27.93
N ILE A 275 6.05 -8.49 -26.80
CA ILE A 275 5.67 -9.66 -26.00
C ILE A 275 4.82 -10.62 -26.84
N LEU A 276 3.80 -10.10 -27.53
CA LEU A 276 2.90 -10.90 -28.35
C LEU A 276 3.62 -11.56 -29.54
N ALA A 277 4.47 -10.82 -30.26
CA ALA A 277 5.18 -11.34 -31.42
C ALA A 277 6.16 -12.46 -31.04
N LYS A 278 6.85 -12.30 -29.90
CA LYS A 278 7.70 -13.34 -29.29
C LYS A 278 6.88 -14.55 -28.85
N LYS A 279 5.76 -14.33 -28.14
CA LYS A 279 4.85 -15.41 -27.67
C LYS A 279 4.30 -16.23 -28.83
N ASN A 280 3.98 -15.60 -29.95
CA ASN A 280 3.46 -16.25 -31.14
C ASN A 280 4.55 -16.85 -32.05
N GLY A 281 5.83 -16.72 -31.69
CA GLY A 281 6.95 -17.24 -32.48
C GLY A 281 7.08 -16.62 -33.88
N ILE A 282 6.55 -15.41 -34.07
CA ILE A 282 6.58 -14.72 -35.37
C ILE A 282 7.97 -14.15 -35.64
N ILE A 283 8.62 -13.67 -34.57
CA ILE A 283 9.93 -13.03 -34.66
C ILE A 283 10.76 -13.28 -33.39
N GLU A 284 12.06 -13.44 -33.59
CA GLU A 284 13.03 -13.43 -32.49
C GLU A 284 13.45 -11.98 -32.22
N VAL A 285 13.21 -11.53 -30.99
CA VAL A 285 13.61 -10.21 -30.50
C VAL A 285 15.15 -10.13 -30.48
N ASP A 286 15.72 -8.96 -30.71
CA ASP A 286 17.18 -8.72 -30.77
C ASP A 286 17.89 -9.30 -32.01
N THR A 287 17.13 -9.51 -33.08
CA THR A 287 17.67 -9.81 -34.42
C THR A 287 17.46 -8.61 -35.35
N ILE A 288 18.20 -8.54 -36.46
CA ILE A 288 18.00 -7.48 -37.48
C ILE A 288 16.53 -7.44 -37.94
N LEU A 289 15.88 -8.60 -38.08
CA LEU A 289 14.47 -8.66 -38.46
C LEU A 289 13.56 -8.20 -37.31
N GLY A 290 13.88 -8.57 -36.07
CA GLY A 290 13.19 -8.09 -34.87
C GLY A 290 13.30 -6.58 -34.66
N ASP A 291 14.45 -5.98 -34.96
CA ASP A 291 14.69 -4.54 -34.83
C ASP A 291 13.92 -3.72 -35.87
N ASN A 292 13.55 -4.35 -36.99
CA ASN A 292 12.80 -3.72 -38.09
C ASN A 292 11.33 -4.19 -38.14
N PHE A 293 10.85 -4.92 -37.13
CA PHE A 293 9.47 -5.37 -37.05
C PHE A 293 8.57 -4.27 -36.45
N ASP A 294 7.43 -4.00 -37.10
CA ASP A 294 6.47 -3.00 -36.64
C ASP A 294 5.55 -3.59 -35.57
N TYR A 295 6.02 -3.60 -34.32
CA TYR A 295 5.31 -4.17 -33.18
C TYR A 295 3.98 -3.44 -32.87
N ILE A 296 3.92 -2.14 -33.11
CA ILE A 296 2.71 -1.34 -32.89
C ILE A 296 1.63 -1.76 -33.89
N LYS A 297 1.97 -1.83 -35.18
CA LYS A 297 1.03 -2.28 -36.21
C LYS A 297 0.57 -3.71 -35.97
N TYR A 298 1.47 -4.58 -35.51
CA TYR A 298 1.12 -5.95 -35.17
C TYR A 298 0.16 -6.03 -33.97
N ALA A 299 0.40 -5.27 -32.91
CA ALA A 299 -0.52 -5.16 -31.78
C ALA A 299 -1.91 -4.65 -32.20
N ARG A 300 -1.98 -3.64 -33.08
CA ARG A 300 -3.25 -3.12 -33.62
C ARG A 300 -4.02 -4.16 -34.44
N ALA A 301 -3.32 -4.91 -35.29
CA ALA A 301 -3.94 -5.99 -36.05
C ALA A 301 -4.52 -7.08 -35.12
N ASP A 302 -3.85 -7.34 -33.99
CA ASP A 302 -4.34 -8.28 -32.98
C ASP A 302 -5.56 -7.76 -32.20
N ILE A 303 -5.58 -6.47 -31.84
CA ILE A 303 -6.76 -5.78 -31.27
C ILE A 303 -7.97 -5.93 -32.22
N GLU A 304 -7.81 -5.60 -33.49
CA GLU A 304 -8.88 -5.70 -34.51
C GLU A 304 -9.35 -7.16 -34.68
N LYS A 305 -8.41 -8.10 -34.72
CA LYS A 305 -8.71 -9.53 -34.87
C LYS A 305 -9.52 -10.08 -33.70
N ARG A 306 -9.21 -9.67 -32.47
CA ARG A 306 -9.93 -10.09 -31.25
C ARG A 306 -11.22 -9.28 -31.01
N GLY A 307 -11.37 -8.16 -31.72
CA GLY A 307 -12.52 -7.28 -31.60
C GLY A 307 -12.62 -6.65 -30.21
N LEU A 308 -11.48 -6.20 -29.67
CA LEU A 308 -11.44 -5.54 -28.36
C LEU A 308 -11.97 -4.11 -28.47
N GLU A 309 -12.64 -3.66 -27.41
CA GLU A 309 -13.24 -2.33 -27.35
C GLU A 309 -12.32 -1.37 -26.58
N PRO A 310 -12.25 -0.08 -26.97
CA PRO A 310 -11.42 0.90 -26.26
C PRO A 310 -11.95 1.15 -24.84
N CYS A 311 -11.03 1.30 -23.89
CA CYS A 311 -11.26 1.66 -22.49
C CYS A 311 -10.20 2.68 -22.04
N GLN A 312 -10.27 3.16 -20.80
CA GLN A 312 -9.39 4.21 -20.28
C GLN A 312 -7.90 3.86 -20.43
N ASN A 313 -7.51 2.62 -20.11
CA ASN A 313 -6.11 2.20 -20.09
C ASN A 313 -5.71 1.31 -21.27
N GLY A 314 -6.59 1.07 -22.25
CA GLY A 314 -6.32 0.07 -23.27
C GLY A 314 -7.47 -0.30 -24.17
N PHE A 315 -7.49 -1.58 -24.51
CA PHE A 315 -8.57 -2.25 -25.21
C PHE A 315 -8.90 -3.52 -24.44
N ILE A 316 -10.17 -3.74 -24.15
CA ILE A 316 -10.62 -4.85 -23.33
C ILE A 316 -11.89 -5.49 -23.88
N LYS A 317 -12.08 -6.77 -23.57
CA LYS A 317 -13.33 -7.49 -23.80
C LYS A 317 -13.46 -8.69 -22.86
N ARG A 318 -14.67 -8.98 -22.39
CA ARG A 318 -15.02 -10.22 -21.69
C ARG A 318 -14.89 -11.42 -22.64
N ASN A 319 -14.19 -12.48 -22.22
CA ASN A 319 -14.06 -13.72 -22.98
C ASN A 319 -15.04 -14.82 -22.47
N GLU A 320 -14.84 -16.07 -22.87
CA GLU A 320 -15.72 -17.19 -22.51
C GLU A 320 -15.37 -17.86 -21.18
N GLU A 321 -14.30 -17.42 -20.51
CA GLU A 321 -13.94 -17.96 -19.20
C GLU A 321 -15.00 -17.61 -18.17
N LYS A 322 -15.22 -18.54 -17.25
CA LYS A 322 -16.23 -18.38 -16.21
C LYS A 322 -15.69 -17.48 -15.10
N PHE A 323 -16.43 -16.43 -14.79
CA PHE A 323 -16.19 -15.58 -13.64
C PHE A 323 -16.75 -16.20 -12.36
N TYR A 324 -15.98 -16.11 -11.28
CA TYR A 324 -16.36 -16.61 -9.97
C TYR A 324 -16.53 -15.46 -8.99
N TYR A 325 -17.71 -15.40 -8.37
CA TYR A 325 -18.04 -14.47 -7.29
C TYR A 325 -17.75 -15.16 -5.95
N GLU A 326 -16.61 -14.84 -5.35
CA GLU A 326 -16.18 -15.35 -4.05
C GLU A 326 -16.47 -14.33 -2.94
N PHE A 327 -16.24 -13.04 -3.19
CA PHE A 327 -16.37 -11.96 -2.21
C PHE A 327 -17.66 -11.17 -2.38
N SER A 328 -18.02 -10.85 -3.63
CA SER A 328 -19.22 -10.10 -3.95
C SER A 328 -20.40 -11.02 -4.32
N LYS A 329 -21.58 -10.44 -4.48
CA LYS A 329 -22.75 -11.16 -4.99
C LYS A 329 -22.82 -10.95 -6.49
N GLU A 330 -23.11 -12.03 -7.22
CA GLU A 330 -23.54 -11.93 -8.61
C GLU A 330 -24.71 -10.94 -8.65
N ALA A 331 -24.57 -9.87 -9.43
CA ALA A 331 -25.67 -8.93 -9.64
C ALA A 331 -26.86 -9.76 -10.11
N ASP A 332 -27.99 -9.68 -9.39
CA ASP A 332 -29.20 -10.43 -9.71
C ASP A 332 -29.41 -10.34 -11.22
N SER A 333 -29.17 -11.46 -11.92
CA SER A 333 -29.37 -11.51 -13.35
C SER A 333 -30.77 -10.96 -13.59
N ILE A 334 -30.87 -9.75 -14.15
CA ILE A 334 -32.11 -9.26 -14.68
C ILE A 334 -32.39 -10.25 -15.78
N LYS A 335 -33.18 -11.28 -15.44
CA LYS A 335 -33.88 -12.09 -16.41
C LYS A 335 -34.70 -11.06 -17.18
N LEU A 336 -34.15 -10.62 -18.30
CA LEU A 336 -34.91 -10.15 -19.44
C LEU A 336 -35.72 -11.36 -19.94
N SER A 337 -36.67 -11.81 -19.12
CA SER A 337 -37.88 -12.42 -19.61
C SER A 337 -38.73 -11.28 -20.15
N MET A 338 -38.41 -10.86 -21.37
CA MET A 338 -39.38 -10.17 -22.20
C MET A 338 -39.81 -11.16 -23.27
N GLN A 339 -41.11 -11.47 -23.17
CA GLN A 339 -41.93 -12.29 -24.03
C GLN A 339 -41.85 -11.94 -25.51
#